data_AF-A0A6G8C0G9-F1
#
_entry.id   AF-A0A6G8C0G9-F1
#
_cell.length_a   1.000
_cell.length_b   1.000
_cell.length_c   1.000
_cell.angle_alpha   90.00
_cell.angle_beta   90.00
_cell.angle_gamma   90.00
#
_symmetry.space_group_name_H-M   'P 1'
#
loop_
_entity.id
_entity.type
_entity.pdbx_description
1 polymer ?
#
loop_
_entity_poly.entity_id
_entity_poly.type
_entity_poly.pdbx_seq_one_letter_code
_entity_poly.pdbx_strand_id
1 'polypeptide(L)'
;MTPEKQKQKLSGQTTIAQKIFQFVPIAEEWGAAQIGQTMTRACGSQTDPRTLLGCLGQLTESGLIRATSRGMFQRAPISQPSAPQPQKQEKETKVMTAPAAPKATTSAIDLLAGLAQKLRAVANDIDAAALAIEEGQAKNSQEAEKLKQLKALFKELA
;
A
#
# COMPACT_ATOMS: atom_id res chain seq x y z
N MET A 1 -23.47 -0.11 5.83
CA MET A 1 -22.35 -1.09 5.90
C MET A 1 -22.02 -1.34 7.35
N THR A 2 -21.76 -2.59 7.77
CA THR A 2 -21.13 -2.86 9.07
C THR A 2 -19.62 -2.60 8.96
N PRO A 3 -18.97 -2.11 10.02
CA PRO A 3 -17.54 -1.77 9.99
C PRO A 3 -16.66 -2.96 9.56
N GLU A 4 -17.04 -4.18 9.94
CA GLU A 4 -16.31 -5.39 9.55
C GLU A 4 -16.44 -5.72 8.05
N LYS A 5 -17.64 -5.56 7.47
CA LYS A 5 -17.86 -5.76 6.03
C LYS A 5 -17.10 -4.72 5.20
N GLN A 6 -16.98 -3.51 5.71
CA GLN A 6 -16.18 -2.46 5.07
C GLN A 6 -14.69 -2.81 5.12
N LYS A 7 -14.17 -3.30 6.25
CA LYS A 7 -12.77 -3.74 6.37
C LYS A 7 -12.46 -4.91 5.45
N GLN A 8 -13.36 -5.90 5.33
CA GLN A 8 -13.20 -7.02 4.40
C GLN A 8 -13.17 -6.54 2.95
N LYS A 9 -14.11 -5.68 2.54
CA LYS A 9 -14.11 -5.10 1.19
C LYS A 9 -12.87 -4.26 0.92
N LEU A 10 -12.39 -3.51 1.92
CA LEU A 10 -11.18 -2.71 1.82
C LEU A 10 -9.93 -3.59 1.70
N SER A 11 -9.84 -4.72 2.41
CA SER A 11 -8.72 -5.66 2.29
C SER A 11 -8.60 -6.33 0.93
N GLY A 12 -9.71 -6.44 0.18
CA GLY A 12 -9.72 -6.95 -1.20
C GLY A 12 -9.29 -5.94 -2.26
N GLN A 13 -9.05 -4.68 -1.89
CA GLN A 13 -8.65 -3.61 -2.82
C GLN A 13 -7.13 -3.43 -2.88
N THR A 14 -6.66 -2.82 -3.96
CA THR A 14 -5.24 -2.48 -4.14
C THR A 14 -4.73 -1.55 -3.04
N THR A 15 -3.44 -1.63 -2.70
CA THR A 15 -2.84 -0.79 -1.64
C THR A 15 -3.01 0.71 -1.92
N ILE A 16 -2.97 1.12 -3.19
CA ILE A 16 -3.19 2.51 -3.59
C ILE A 16 -4.66 2.91 -3.36
N ALA A 17 -5.64 2.06 -3.66
CA ALA A 17 -7.05 2.32 -3.41
C ALA A 17 -7.37 2.36 -1.91
N GLN A 18 -6.75 1.51 -1.09
CA GLN A 18 -6.86 1.56 0.36
C GLN A 18 -6.34 2.88 0.94
N LYS A 19 -5.23 3.42 0.39
CA LYS A 19 -4.70 4.73 0.75
C LYS A 19 -5.63 5.85 0.32
N ILE A 20 -6.08 5.86 -0.94
CA ILE A 20 -7.03 6.86 -1.45
C ILE A 20 -8.29 6.88 -0.59
N PHE A 21 -8.81 5.70 -0.21
CA PHE A 21 -9.95 5.58 0.66
C PHE A 21 -9.74 6.38 1.96
N GLN A 22 -8.56 6.31 2.60
CA GLN A 22 -8.22 7.04 3.84
C GLN A 22 -8.23 8.57 3.71
N PHE A 23 -8.14 9.11 2.49
CA PHE A 23 -8.21 10.55 2.24
C PHE A 23 -9.58 11.04 1.74
N VAL A 24 -10.50 10.12 1.40
CA VAL A 24 -11.87 10.52 1.01
C VAL A 24 -12.67 10.95 2.25
N PRO A 25 -13.29 12.14 2.26
CA PRO A 25 -14.10 12.62 3.38
C PRO A 25 -15.36 11.77 3.63
N ILE A 26 -15.80 11.79 4.89
CA ILE A 26 -17.04 11.12 5.34
C ILE A 26 -18.24 12.07 5.25
N ALA A 27 -18.06 13.34 5.62
CA ALA A 27 -19.15 14.32 5.75
C ALA A 27 -19.40 15.14 4.48
N GLU A 28 -18.33 15.48 3.73
CA GLU A 28 -18.39 16.35 2.56
C GLU A 28 -18.12 15.56 1.28
N GLU A 29 -18.62 16.07 0.14
CA GLU A 29 -18.35 15.49 -1.17
C GLU A 29 -17.13 16.19 -1.79
N TRP A 30 -16.07 15.44 -2.12
CA TRP A 30 -14.87 16.00 -2.75
C TRP A 30 -14.68 15.50 -4.18
N GLY A 31 -14.13 16.35 -5.03
CA GLY A 31 -13.72 15.98 -6.38
C GLY A 31 -12.41 15.18 -6.40
N ALA A 32 -12.19 14.41 -7.47
CA ALA A 32 -10.96 13.63 -7.63
C ALA A 32 -9.68 14.47 -7.48
N ALA A 33 -9.64 15.67 -8.07
CA ALA A 33 -8.48 16.57 -7.98
C ALA A 33 -8.21 17.01 -6.53
N GLN A 34 -9.26 17.26 -5.75
CA GLN A 34 -9.14 17.67 -4.35
C GLN A 34 -8.60 16.53 -3.49
N ILE A 35 -9.10 15.31 -3.68
CA ILE A 35 -8.60 14.10 -3.01
C ILE A 35 -7.13 13.84 -3.38
N GLY A 36 -6.76 14.04 -4.65
CA GLY A 36 -5.37 13.90 -5.08
C GLY A 36 -4.44 14.91 -4.41
N GLN A 37 -4.86 16.18 -4.34
CA GLN A 37 -4.08 17.23 -3.68
C GLN A 37 -3.90 16.99 -2.19
N THR A 38 -4.95 16.57 -1.48
CA THR A 38 -4.85 16.26 -0.05
C THR A 38 -3.94 15.05 0.19
N MET A 39 -4.02 14.03 -0.65
CA MET A 39 -3.13 12.87 -0.57
C MET A 39 -1.67 13.24 -0.80
N THR A 40 -1.36 14.11 -1.76
CA THR A 40 0.02 14.58 -1.96
C THR A 40 0.50 15.43 -0.80
N ARG A 41 -0.34 16.34 -0.26
CA ARG A 41 0.04 17.14 0.91
C ARG A 41 0.34 16.27 2.13
N ALA A 42 -0.38 15.17 2.30
CA ALA A 42 -0.20 14.27 3.43
C ALA A 42 0.93 13.25 3.24
N CYS A 43 1.11 12.70 2.03
CA CYS A 43 2.03 11.59 1.77
C CYS A 43 3.32 12.02 1.04
N GLY A 44 3.43 13.28 0.59
CA GLY A 44 4.57 13.81 -0.16
C GLY A 44 4.75 13.25 -1.57
N SER A 45 3.89 12.33 -2.01
CA SER A 45 3.96 11.67 -3.32
C SER A 45 2.78 12.04 -4.20
N GLN A 46 3.05 12.28 -5.48
CA GLN A 46 2.04 12.51 -6.52
C GLN A 46 1.57 11.16 -7.06
N THR A 47 0.26 10.99 -7.16
CA THR A 47 -0.34 9.83 -7.85
C THR A 47 -0.89 10.29 -9.17
N ASP A 48 -0.62 9.49 -10.21
CA ASP A 48 -1.11 9.77 -11.56
C ASP A 48 -2.64 9.96 -11.56
N PRO A 49 -3.17 11.04 -12.17
CA PRO A 49 -4.60 11.32 -12.20
C PRO A 49 -5.44 10.18 -12.78
N ARG A 50 -4.97 9.46 -13.81
CA ARG A 50 -5.73 8.33 -14.39
C ARG A 50 -5.82 7.18 -13.40
N THR A 51 -4.73 6.90 -12.69
CA THR A 51 -4.69 5.89 -11.62
C THR A 51 -5.65 6.25 -10.49
N LEU A 52 -5.67 7.53 -10.08
CA LEU A 52 -6.59 8.02 -9.04
C LEU A 52 -8.06 7.82 -9.45
N LEU A 53 -8.43 8.22 -10.66
CA LEU A 53 -9.77 8.04 -11.23
C LEU A 53 -10.16 6.56 -11.31
N GLY A 54 -9.26 5.70 -11.79
CA GLY A 54 -9.50 4.25 -11.87
C GLY A 54 -9.73 3.63 -10.48
N CYS A 55 -8.93 4.02 -9.49
CA CYS A 55 -9.10 3.54 -8.11
C CYS A 55 -10.41 4.06 -7.48
N LEU A 56 -10.78 5.32 -7.74
CA LEU A 56 -12.07 5.85 -7.29
C LEU A 56 -13.24 5.08 -7.93
N GLY A 57 -13.14 4.73 -9.22
CA GLY A 57 -14.09 3.84 -9.90
C GLY A 57 -14.23 2.49 -9.20
N GLN A 58 -13.11 1.79 -8.96
CA GLN A 58 -13.11 0.49 -8.26
C GLN A 58 -13.68 0.59 -6.83
N LEU A 59 -13.42 1.68 -6.12
CA LEU A 59 -13.97 1.94 -4.79
C LEU A 59 -15.48 2.21 -4.83
N THR A 60 -15.99 2.80 -5.92
CA THR A 60 -17.43 2.98 -6.13
C THR A 60 -18.12 1.68 -6.51
N GLU A 61 -17.54 0.86 -7.40
CA GLU A 61 -18.08 -0.45 -7.78
C GLU A 61 -18.15 -1.42 -6.60
N SER A 62 -17.14 -1.39 -5.72
CA SER A 62 -17.15 -2.19 -4.49
C SER A 62 -18.14 -1.69 -3.43
N GLY A 63 -18.73 -0.50 -3.62
CA GLY A 63 -19.69 0.12 -2.72
C GLY A 63 -19.05 0.64 -1.42
N LEU A 64 -17.74 0.92 -1.44
CA LEU A 64 -17.02 1.56 -0.33
C LEU A 64 -17.22 3.08 -0.35
N ILE A 65 -17.32 3.66 -1.54
CA ILE A 65 -17.51 5.09 -1.78
C ILE A 65 -18.78 5.27 -2.61
N ARG A 66 -19.52 6.35 -2.37
CA ARG A 66 -20.63 6.80 -3.18
C ARG A 66 -20.14 7.87 -4.16
N ALA A 67 -20.39 7.66 -5.45
CA ALA A 67 -20.23 8.70 -6.46
C ALA A 67 -21.53 9.49 -6.56
N THR A 68 -21.48 10.78 -6.26
CA THR A 68 -22.59 11.70 -6.52
C THR A 68 -22.50 12.16 -7.99
N SER A 69 -23.65 12.47 -8.60
CA SER A 69 -23.83 12.71 -10.04
C SER A 69 -22.92 13.77 -10.70
N ARG A 70 -22.09 14.48 -9.95
CA ARG A 70 -21.18 15.53 -10.45
C ARG A 70 -19.68 15.16 -10.38
N GLY A 71 -19.35 13.87 -10.29
CA GLY A 71 -17.94 13.44 -10.16
C GLY A 71 -17.34 13.77 -8.80
N MET A 72 -18.21 13.87 -7.79
CA MET A 72 -17.83 14.02 -6.39
C MET A 72 -17.95 12.69 -5.67
N PHE A 73 -17.07 12.48 -4.70
CA PHE A 73 -16.92 11.21 -3.99
C PHE A 73 -17.07 11.44 -2.49
N GLN A 74 -17.86 10.56 -1.85
CA GLN A 74 -18.07 10.55 -0.41
C GLN A 74 -17.99 9.11 0.10
N ARG A 75 -17.41 8.88 1.28
CA ARG A 75 -17.43 7.54 1.88
C ARG A 75 -18.85 7.10 2.23
N ALA A 76 -19.15 5.83 2.02
CA ALA A 76 -20.43 5.28 2.46
C ALA A 76 -20.54 5.35 4.00
N PRO A 77 -21.65 5.85 4.57
CA PRO A 77 -21.81 5.95 6.01
C PRO A 77 -21.79 4.56 6.65
N ILE A 78 -20.92 4.42 7.64
CA ILE A 78 -20.87 3.26 8.54
C ILE A 78 -21.94 3.52 9.58
N SER A 79 -22.98 2.70 9.63
CA SER A 79 -24.01 2.82 10.64
C SER A 79 -23.43 2.38 11.98
N GLN A 80 -22.92 3.32 12.78
CA GLN A 80 -22.83 3.15 14.22
C GLN A 80 -24.07 3.79 14.85
N PRO A 81 -24.69 3.17 15.88
CA PRO A 81 -25.92 3.68 16.47
C PRO A 81 -25.61 4.88 17.37
N SER A 82 -25.81 6.08 16.84
CA SER A 82 -26.09 7.29 17.62
C SER A 82 -27.20 8.05 16.90
N ALA A 83 -28.30 8.29 17.61
CA ALA A 83 -29.62 8.74 17.14
C ALA A 83 -29.66 10.21 16.64
N PRO A 84 -30.82 10.76 16.20
CA PRO A 84 -31.77 10.26 15.19
C PRO A 84 -32.19 11.31 14.11
N GLN A 85 -32.77 10.79 13.01
CA GLN A 85 -33.74 11.35 12.03
C GLN A 85 -33.27 11.89 10.66
N PRO A 86 -34.09 11.79 9.57
CA PRO A 86 -35.11 10.76 9.26
C PRO A 86 -35.12 10.23 7.80
N GLN A 87 -35.64 8.99 7.64
CA GLN A 87 -36.32 8.37 6.47
C GLN A 87 -35.45 7.98 5.24
N LYS A 88 -35.56 6.78 4.63
CA LYS A 88 -36.74 5.92 4.37
C LYS A 88 -36.30 4.45 4.11
N GLN A 89 -37.02 3.49 4.72
CA GLN A 89 -37.49 2.14 4.26
C GLN A 89 -36.62 1.34 3.26
N GLU A 90 -36.41 0.01 3.28
CA GLU A 90 -37.07 -1.19 3.84
C GLU A 90 -36.21 -2.38 3.28
N LYS A 91 -35.82 -3.46 3.98
CA LYS A 91 -36.58 -4.66 4.35
C LYS A 91 -35.67 -5.64 5.13
N GLU A 92 -36.30 -6.38 6.05
CA GLU A 92 -35.83 -7.56 6.81
C GLU A 92 -35.21 -8.67 5.92
N THR A 93 -34.37 -9.59 6.39
CA THR A 93 -34.79 -10.79 7.17
C THR A 93 -33.58 -11.58 7.74
N LYS A 94 -33.77 -12.12 8.97
CA LYS A 94 -33.26 -13.38 9.59
C LYS A 94 -31.78 -13.64 9.94
N VAL A 95 -31.51 -13.47 11.23
CA VAL A 95 -30.91 -14.37 12.27
C VAL A 95 -30.36 -15.75 11.84
N MET A 96 -29.10 -16.08 12.22
CA MET A 96 -28.71 -17.23 13.08
C MET A 96 -27.18 -17.41 13.32
N THR A 97 -26.81 -17.40 14.61
CA THR A 97 -25.82 -18.24 15.37
C THR A 97 -24.33 -18.44 14.97
N ALA A 98 -23.43 -17.87 15.81
CA ALA A 98 -22.25 -18.40 16.57
C ALA A 98 -21.25 -19.44 15.95
N PRO A 99 -20.00 -19.65 16.50
CA PRO A 99 -19.31 -19.00 17.63
C PRO A 99 -17.90 -18.43 17.31
N ALA A 100 -17.36 -17.71 18.29
CA ALA A 100 -16.09 -16.98 18.28
C ALA A 100 -14.83 -17.87 18.14
N ALA A 101 -13.85 -17.36 17.40
CA ALA A 101 -12.44 -17.78 17.48
C ALA A 101 -11.58 -16.55 17.85
N PRO A 102 -10.62 -16.69 18.77
CA PRO A 102 -9.87 -15.56 19.33
C PRO A 102 -8.87 -15.02 18.32
N LYS A 103 -9.09 -13.80 17.81
CA LYS A 103 -8.07 -13.10 17.04
C LYS A 103 -7.08 -12.47 18.02
N ALA A 104 -5.90 -13.05 18.12
CA ALA A 104 -4.74 -12.41 18.71
C ALA A 104 -4.55 -11.04 18.05
N THR A 105 -4.81 -9.98 18.81
CA THR A 105 -4.54 -8.61 18.41
C THR A 105 -3.04 -8.40 18.47
N THR A 106 -2.35 -8.57 17.35
CA THR A 106 -0.96 -8.13 17.18
C THR A 106 -0.93 -6.64 17.52
N SER A 107 -0.31 -6.29 18.65
CA SER A 107 -0.31 -4.92 19.14
C SER A 107 0.50 -4.04 18.19
N ALA A 108 0.21 -2.73 18.14
CA ALA A 108 0.98 -1.78 17.31
C ALA A 108 2.49 -1.79 17.65
N ILE A 109 2.83 -2.16 18.88
CA ILE A 109 4.21 -2.32 19.36
C ILE A 109 4.87 -3.53 18.69
N ASP A 110 4.14 -4.64 18.53
CA ASP A 110 4.65 -5.85 17.88
C ASP A 110 4.91 -5.61 16.37
N LEU A 111 4.08 -4.79 15.72
CA LEU A 111 4.34 -4.35 14.35
C LEU A 111 5.61 -3.48 14.23
N LEU A 112 5.81 -2.56 15.18
CA LEU A 112 7.03 -1.74 15.22
C LEU A 112 8.28 -2.59 15.50
N ALA A 113 8.19 -3.57 16.40
CA ALA A 113 9.26 -4.51 16.66
C ALA A 113 9.61 -5.33 15.40
N GLY A 114 8.60 -5.84 14.70
CA GLY A 114 8.80 -6.54 13.42
C GLY A 114 9.43 -5.65 12.34
N LEU A 115 9.07 -4.37 12.29
CA LEU A 115 9.66 -3.42 11.34
C LEU A 115 11.13 -3.11 11.67
N ALA A 116 11.44 -2.91 12.95
CA ALA A 116 12.82 -2.70 13.41
C ALA A 116 13.72 -3.90 13.09
N GLN A 117 13.18 -5.12 13.22
CA GLN A 117 13.91 -6.35 12.92
C GLN A 117 14.20 -6.49 11.42
N LYS A 118 13.25 -6.11 10.56
CA LYS A 118 13.45 -6.05 9.10
C LYS A 118 14.48 -4.99 8.70
N LEU A 119 14.45 -3.82 9.33
CA LEU A 119 15.44 -2.76 9.11
C LEU A 119 16.86 -3.23 9.42
N ARG A 120 17.04 -3.98 10.51
CA ARG A 120 18.33 -4.57 10.87
C ARG A 120 18.79 -5.63 9.87
N ALA A 121 17.88 -6.46 9.37
CA ALA A 121 18.21 -7.45 8.34
C ALA A 121 18.69 -6.77 7.04
N VAL A 122 17.98 -5.74 6.59
CA VAL A 122 18.38 -4.96 5.40
C VAL A 122 19.76 -4.32 5.58
N ALA A 123 20.06 -3.79 6.76
CA ALA A 123 21.40 -3.25 7.04
C ALA A 123 22.50 -4.32 6.89
N ASN A 124 22.28 -5.51 7.47
CA ASN A 124 23.22 -6.62 7.33
C ASN A 124 23.38 -7.06 5.86
N ASP A 125 22.30 -7.07 5.07
CA ASP A 125 22.35 -7.41 3.65
C ASP A 125 23.16 -6.39 2.85
N ILE A 126 23.06 -5.09 3.19
CA ILE A 126 23.86 -4.02 2.57
C ILE A 126 25.34 -4.23 2.87
N ASP A 127 25.70 -4.52 4.13
CA ASP A 127 27.09 -4.76 4.53
C ASP A 127 27.66 -6.00 3.80
N ALA A 128 26.88 -7.08 3.71
CA ALA A 128 27.28 -8.28 2.97
C ALA A 128 27.46 -8.01 1.46
N ALA A 129 26.56 -7.24 0.86
CA ALA A 129 26.66 -6.86 -0.55
C ALA A 129 27.90 -5.99 -0.81
N ALA A 130 28.23 -5.06 0.10
CA ALA A 130 29.42 -4.23 -0.01
C ALA A 130 30.70 -5.07 -0.02
N LEU A 131 30.83 -6.02 0.92
CA LEU A 131 31.97 -6.95 0.97
C LEU A 131 32.08 -7.79 -0.32
N ALA A 132 30.96 -8.31 -0.82
CA ALA A 132 30.95 -9.10 -2.05
C ALA A 132 31.37 -8.27 -3.29
N ILE A 133 31.02 -6.99 -3.35
CA ILE A 133 31.45 -6.08 -4.43
C ILE A 133 32.96 -5.85 -4.36
N GLU A 134 33.52 -5.58 -3.19
CA GLU A 134 34.97 -5.39 -3.01
C GLU A 134 35.75 -6.64 -3.42
N GLU A 135 35.31 -7.83 -2.98
CA GLU A 135 35.91 -9.11 -3.39
C GLU A 135 35.82 -9.34 -4.91
N GLY A 136 34.67 -9.01 -5.51
CA GLY A 136 34.47 -9.12 -6.95
C GLY A 136 35.37 -8.18 -7.74
N GLN A 137 35.54 -6.94 -7.29
CA GLN A 137 36.45 -5.97 -7.91
C GLN A 137 37.90 -6.42 -7.82
N ALA A 138 38.33 -6.93 -6.66
CA ALA A 138 39.69 -7.43 -6.46
C ALA A 138 39.99 -8.66 -7.33
N LYS A 139 39.05 -9.59 -7.49
CA LYS A 139 39.21 -10.73 -8.39
C LYS A 139 39.28 -10.29 -9.85
N ASN A 140 38.36 -9.41 -10.27
CA ASN A 140 38.32 -8.90 -11.63
C ASN A 140 39.57 -8.08 -12.00
N SER A 141 40.13 -7.31 -11.06
CA SER A 141 41.39 -6.60 -11.30
C SER A 141 42.57 -7.55 -11.49
N GLN A 142 42.65 -8.62 -10.68
CA GLN A 142 43.67 -9.66 -10.83
C GLN A 142 43.54 -10.41 -12.16
N GLU A 143 42.33 -10.75 -12.57
CA GLU A 143 42.07 -11.38 -13.88
C GLU A 143 42.44 -10.44 -15.03
N ALA A 144 42.10 -9.15 -14.93
CA ALA A 144 42.49 -8.15 -15.92
C ALA A 144 44.01 -7.99 -16.03
N GLU A 145 44.75 -8.06 -14.92
CA GLU A 145 46.22 -8.06 -14.92
C GLU A 145 46.80 -9.30 -15.59
N LYS A 146 46.30 -10.50 -15.25
CA LYS A 146 46.71 -11.76 -15.91
C LYS A 146 46.44 -11.71 -17.41
N LEU A 147 45.29 -11.19 -17.84
CA LEU A 147 44.96 -11.02 -19.25
C LEU A 147 45.91 -10.05 -19.96
N LYS A 148 46.33 -8.96 -19.30
CA LYS A 148 47.35 -8.05 -19.84
C LYS A 148 48.71 -8.74 -19.98
N GLN A 149 49.12 -9.52 -18.98
CA GLN A 149 50.36 -10.31 -19.03
C GLN A 149 50.34 -11.32 -20.18
N LEU A 150 49.25 -12.07 -20.34
CA LEU A 150 49.09 -13.02 -21.45
C LEU A 150 49.17 -12.31 -22.81
N LYS A 151 48.51 -11.15 -22.96
CA LYS A 151 48.59 -10.35 -24.18
C LYS A 151 50.02 -9.86 -24.47
N ALA A 152 50.78 -9.49 -23.44
CA ALA A 152 52.17 -9.08 -23.60
C ALA A 152 53.04 -10.25 -24.08
N LEU A 153 52.90 -11.43 -23.47
CA LEU A 153 53.60 -12.65 -23.89
C LEU A 153 53.27 -13.03 -25.34
N PHE A 154 52.00 -12.97 -25.74
CA PHE A 154 51.61 -13.23 -27.14
C PHE A 154 52.23 -12.23 -28.12
N LYS A 155 52.43 -10.97 -27.70
CA LYS A 155 53.06 -9.95 -28.53
C LYS A 155 54.58 -10.13 -28.63
N GLU A 156 55.22 -10.73 -27.63
CA GLU A 156 56.67 -11.04 -27.66
C GLU A 156 57.00 -12.28 -28.50
N LEU A 157 56.04 -13.19 -28.70
CA LEU A 157 56.20 -14.39 -29.53
C LEU A 157 55.85 -14.19 -31.03
N ALA A 158 55.21 -13.07 -31.40
CA ALA A 158 54.79 -12.75 -32.77
C ALA A 158 55.71 -11.72 -33.40
#